data_AF-A0A4Q0VEQ0-F1
#
_entry.id   AF-A0A4Q0VEQ0-F1
#
_cell.length_a   1.000
_cell.length_b   1.000
_cell.length_c   1.000
_cell.angle_alpha   90.00
_cell.angle_beta   90.00
_cell.angle_gamma   90.00
#
_symmetry.space_group_name_H-M   'P 1'
#
loop_
_entity.id
_entity.type
_entity.pdbx_description
1 polymer ?
#
loop_
_entity_poly.entity_id
_entity_poly.type
_entity_poly.pdbx_seq_one_letter_code
_entity_poly.pdbx_strand_id
1 'polypeptide(L)'
;MYKSYKLRKSNKSIQRVSIVLFIILFLSIILVSLNNNEVKAKEDKEKVIILYESTNIFGFNDNIINHLKELISGAYNKDITLLDVDKYRERELEKYAYAFVVGINKEVKNDKLISDLKGYKGQIIWCGLGVNNLLKSSKNYNLEYEGITKDTIISMHYSQNKRDFVPKLENAIVEDYNGIYTILSPKSDDVEILSYMGDGEKYYPHILRDKNLLAISQIDDSNISLVILADVLNNVFHIKREDKGKIFLRIEDLHPLRDVKILREMAEYLYKENIPYMVALIPVFIDTKTGYLNTISENKELIDTLKYMQEHGGSFILHGYTHQNSMKETSGEGFEFWDGEKDIPLDVDIEKYVYDKVGNGLKECIKNSIYPIAFEAPHYAMDSKGYKEIKKYFSTYSGQYQNSDKKFTSSLFPYVLRETEHFNKLIPENLGYFEPDNPLSLEKIKRNFNIISLAKGYTAGVFYHSYLSLKNLKEIVEFFKEQDVEFIDLKNEDNWVKWEDISIESKNGDIKVNFPKDKYKIKVDSSKEKNKSFISKINVVIMRIVAIFCMIFFILFLQSKKKDQNKFLGR
;
A
#
# COMPACT_ATOMS: atom_id res chain seq x y z
N MET A 1 -86.64 -20.12 29.53
CA MET A 1 -85.96 -19.92 28.22
C MET A 1 -84.61 -19.27 28.51
N TYR A 2 -83.53 -19.79 27.89
CA TYR A 2 -82.10 -19.48 28.07
C TYR A 2 -81.34 -20.00 29.32
N LYS A 3 -80.59 -21.10 29.11
CA LYS A 3 -79.49 -21.59 29.95
C LYS A 3 -78.23 -20.74 29.71
N SER A 4 -77.61 -20.20 30.76
CA SER A 4 -76.25 -19.64 30.70
C SER A 4 -75.22 -20.70 31.13
N TYR A 5 -74.44 -21.22 30.18
CA TYR A 5 -73.24 -22.02 30.48
C TYR A 5 -72.06 -21.09 30.79
N LYS A 6 -71.57 -21.12 32.03
CA LYS A 6 -70.35 -20.41 32.45
C LYS A 6 -69.14 -21.31 32.16
N LEU A 7 -68.43 -21.02 31.08
CA LEU A 7 -67.15 -21.66 30.73
C LEU A 7 -66.06 -21.24 31.72
N ARG A 8 -65.70 -22.12 32.65
CA ARG A 8 -64.52 -22.00 33.50
C ARG A 8 -63.30 -22.44 32.67
N LYS A 9 -62.75 -21.53 31.86
CA LYS A 9 -61.52 -21.79 31.08
C LYS A 9 -60.32 -21.91 32.05
N SER A 10 -59.60 -23.02 31.91
CA SER A 10 -58.43 -23.42 32.69
C SER A 10 -57.29 -22.40 32.58
N ASN A 11 -57.02 -21.65 33.66
CA ASN A 11 -55.87 -20.75 33.77
C ASN A 11 -54.51 -21.48 33.76
N LYS A 12 -54.49 -22.81 33.98
CA LYS A 12 -53.25 -23.60 34.05
C LYS A 12 -52.62 -23.85 32.68
N SER A 13 -53.41 -23.90 31.59
CA SER A 13 -52.85 -24.08 30.25
C SER A 13 -52.21 -22.80 29.72
N ILE A 14 -52.81 -21.64 30.01
CA ILE A 14 -52.29 -20.34 29.59
C ILE A 14 -50.97 -20.02 30.30
N GLN A 15 -50.88 -20.28 31.62
CA GLN A 15 -49.62 -20.11 32.35
C GLN A 15 -48.49 -21.02 31.83
N ARG A 16 -48.79 -22.28 31.49
CA ARG A 16 -47.79 -23.20 30.92
C ARG A 16 -47.29 -22.74 29.55
N VAL A 17 -48.19 -22.25 28.69
CA VAL A 17 -47.82 -21.72 27.37
C VAL A 17 -46.98 -20.44 27.50
N SER A 18 -47.32 -19.55 28.43
CA SER A 18 -46.54 -18.34 28.70
C SER A 18 -45.13 -18.63 29.24
N ILE A 19 -44.97 -19.65 30.10
CA ILE A 19 -43.65 -20.05 30.61
C ILE A 19 -42.79 -20.64 29.49
N VAL A 20 -43.36 -21.47 28.61
CA VAL A 20 -42.63 -22.04 27.48
C VAL A 20 -42.20 -20.95 26.49
N LEU A 21 -43.08 -19.99 26.18
CA LEU A 21 -42.73 -18.83 25.34
C LEU A 21 -41.63 -17.97 25.95
N PHE A 22 -41.66 -17.76 27.28
CA PHE A 22 -40.62 -17.00 27.98
C PHE A 22 -39.28 -17.72 27.96
N ILE A 23 -39.26 -19.04 28.12
CA ILE A 23 -38.05 -19.87 28.02
C ILE A 23 -37.48 -19.83 26.60
N ILE A 24 -38.32 -19.92 25.57
CA ILE A 24 -37.89 -19.82 24.16
C ILE A 24 -37.30 -18.44 23.88
N LEU A 25 -37.97 -17.37 24.34
CA LEU A 25 -37.48 -16.00 24.18
C LEU A 25 -36.13 -15.81 24.90
N PHE A 26 -36.01 -16.31 26.13
CA PHE A 26 -34.78 -16.22 26.91
C PHE A 26 -33.63 -17.02 26.27
N LEU A 27 -33.90 -18.22 25.76
CA LEU A 27 -32.93 -19.01 24.98
C LEU A 27 -32.51 -18.30 23.69
N SER A 28 -33.45 -17.65 22.99
CA SER A 28 -33.13 -16.89 21.77
C SER A 28 -32.23 -15.69 22.07
N ILE A 29 -32.42 -15.00 23.19
CA ILE A 29 -31.57 -13.88 23.63
C ILE A 29 -30.17 -14.38 24.00
N ILE A 30 -30.07 -15.54 24.64
CA ILE A 30 -28.78 -16.18 24.96
C ILE A 30 -28.06 -16.61 23.67
N LEU A 31 -28.75 -17.21 22.70
CA LEU A 31 -28.20 -17.58 21.39
C LEU A 31 -27.70 -16.36 20.59
N VAL A 32 -28.45 -15.25 20.61
CA VAL A 32 -28.02 -13.98 19.97
C VAL A 32 -26.83 -13.36 20.70
N SER A 33 -26.76 -13.49 22.02
CA SER A 33 -25.65 -12.97 22.83
C SER A 33 -24.39 -13.84 22.75
N LEU A 34 -24.52 -15.14 22.47
CA LEU A 34 -23.40 -16.05 22.20
C LEU A 34 -22.83 -15.86 20.78
N ASN A 35 -23.65 -15.55 19.79
CA ASN A 35 -23.17 -15.25 18.43
C ASN A 35 -22.45 -13.89 18.29
N ASN A 36 -22.69 -12.94 19.21
CA ASN A 36 -22.01 -11.64 19.19
C ASN A 36 -20.67 -11.59 19.92
N ASN A 37 -20.29 -12.68 20.59
CA ASN A 37 -18.99 -12.83 21.23
C ASN A 37 -18.23 -13.99 20.57
N GLU A 38 -17.89 -13.84 19.29
CA GLU A 38 -16.68 -14.51 18.78
C GLU A 38 -15.48 -13.86 19.48
N VAL A 39 -15.19 -14.31 20.70
CA VAL A 39 -13.83 -14.25 21.21
C VAL A 39 -13.03 -15.10 20.24
N LYS A 40 -12.39 -14.47 19.24
CA LYS A 40 -11.41 -15.14 18.39
C LYS A 40 -10.39 -15.78 19.32
N ALA A 41 -10.51 -17.09 19.53
CA ALA A 41 -9.42 -17.86 20.09
C ALA A 41 -8.21 -17.51 19.23
N LYS A 42 -7.12 -17.08 19.87
CA LYS A 42 -5.87 -16.79 19.18
C LYS A 42 -5.40 -18.15 18.66
N GLU A 43 -5.70 -18.46 17.39
CA GLU A 43 -5.18 -19.66 16.75
C GLU A 43 -3.66 -19.66 16.93
N ASP A 44 -3.13 -20.76 17.45
CA ASP A 44 -1.69 -20.93 17.58
C ASP A 44 -1.09 -20.92 16.18
N LYS A 45 -0.48 -19.79 15.81
CA LYS A 45 0.16 -19.61 14.51
C LYS A 45 1.29 -20.63 14.39
N GLU A 46 1.36 -21.31 13.26
CA GLU A 46 2.50 -22.18 12.95
C GLU A 46 3.79 -21.34 12.95
N LYS A 47 4.83 -21.92 13.55
CA LYS A 47 6.11 -21.24 13.76
C LYS A 47 7.04 -21.47 12.60
N VAL A 48 7.61 -20.38 12.10
CA VAL A 48 8.62 -20.32 11.04
C VAL A 48 9.90 -19.74 11.63
N ILE A 49 11.03 -20.37 11.37
CA ILE A 49 12.34 -19.76 11.61
C ILE A 49 12.95 -19.32 10.28
N ILE A 50 13.46 -18.10 10.23
CA ILE A 50 14.27 -17.58 9.13
C ILE A 50 15.71 -17.50 9.62
N LEU A 51 16.52 -18.43 9.14
CA LEU A 51 17.96 -18.51 9.37
C LEU A 51 18.66 -17.76 8.26
N TYR A 52 19.35 -16.69 8.59
CA TYR A 52 19.94 -15.80 7.59
C TYR A 52 21.43 -15.58 7.81
N GLU A 53 22.15 -15.46 6.71
CA GLU A 53 23.57 -15.10 6.70
C GLU A 53 23.80 -13.58 6.75
N SER A 54 22.98 -12.83 6.01
CA SER A 54 23.01 -11.37 5.90
C SER A 54 21.58 -10.88 5.76
N THR A 55 21.35 -9.58 6.02
CA THR A 55 20.04 -8.94 5.81
C THR A 55 19.85 -8.38 4.41
N ASN A 56 20.95 -8.06 3.72
CA ASN A 56 20.98 -7.33 2.47
C ASN A 56 22.06 -7.88 1.53
N ILE A 57 21.90 -7.65 0.23
CA ILE A 57 22.94 -7.88 -0.78
C ILE A 57 24.06 -6.85 -0.55
N PHE A 58 25.31 -7.27 -0.67
CA PHE A 58 26.46 -6.39 -0.54
C PHE A 58 26.37 -5.22 -1.54
N GLY A 59 26.44 -3.99 -1.04
CA GLY A 59 26.31 -2.77 -1.84
C GLY A 59 24.89 -2.21 -1.96
N PHE A 60 23.87 -2.96 -1.51
CA PHE A 60 22.47 -2.54 -1.53
C PHE A 60 21.94 -2.33 -0.10
N ASN A 61 20.89 -1.52 0.03
CA ASN A 61 20.32 -1.12 1.33
C ASN A 61 19.04 -1.89 1.71
N ASP A 62 18.50 -2.69 0.80
CA ASP A 62 17.25 -3.40 0.96
C ASP A 62 17.38 -4.51 1.99
N ASN A 63 16.43 -4.57 2.93
CA ASN A 63 16.41 -5.62 3.93
C ASN A 63 15.52 -6.78 3.50
N ILE A 64 16.11 -7.71 2.75
CA ILE A 64 15.45 -8.92 2.23
C ILE A 64 14.82 -9.75 3.35
N ILE A 65 15.48 -9.83 4.51
CA ILE A 65 14.99 -10.62 5.65
C ILE A 65 13.76 -9.97 6.29
N ASN A 66 13.73 -8.64 6.40
CA ASN A 66 12.54 -7.91 6.83
C ASN A 66 11.40 -8.04 5.80
N HIS A 67 11.70 -7.98 4.50
CA HIS A 67 10.71 -8.21 3.46
C HIS A 67 10.07 -9.60 3.63
N LEU A 68 10.87 -10.66 3.71
CA LEU A 68 10.38 -12.03 3.95
C LEU A 68 9.55 -12.12 5.24
N LYS A 69 10.01 -11.50 6.33
CA LYS A 69 9.29 -11.48 7.60
C LYS A 69 7.90 -10.86 7.45
N GLU A 70 7.79 -9.68 6.84
CA GLU A 70 6.52 -8.99 6.62
C GLU A 70 5.60 -9.78 5.70
N LEU A 71 6.13 -10.29 4.58
CA LEU A 71 5.39 -11.13 3.64
C LEU A 71 4.84 -12.39 4.32
N ILE A 72 5.69 -13.16 5.01
CA ILE A 72 5.30 -14.45 5.59
C ILE A 72 4.33 -14.25 6.76
N SER A 73 4.63 -13.30 7.67
CA SER A 73 3.73 -13.00 8.80
C SER A 73 2.39 -12.44 8.33
N GLY A 74 2.40 -11.55 7.33
CA GLY A 74 1.24 -10.78 6.91
C GLY A 74 0.34 -11.46 5.91
N ALA A 75 0.90 -12.15 4.91
CA ALA A 75 0.13 -12.77 3.84
C ALA A 75 -0.29 -14.22 4.14
N TYR A 76 0.35 -14.88 5.13
CA TYR A 76 0.11 -16.29 5.48
C TYR A 76 -0.11 -16.53 6.98
N ASN A 77 -0.17 -15.46 7.78
CA ASN A 77 -0.49 -15.51 9.21
C ASN A 77 0.42 -16.47 10.02
N LYS A 78 1.75 -16.38 9.83
CA LYS A 78 2.73 -17.20 10.55
C LYS A 78 3.44 -16.42 11.65
N ASP A 79 3.93 -17.15 12.67
CA ASP A 79 4.79 -16.59 13.71
C ASP A 79 6.25 -16.77 13.31
N ILE A 80 7.00 -15.65 13.22
CA ILE A 80 8.33 -15.63 12.61
C ILE A 80 9.40 -15.38 13.67
N THR A 81 10.38 -16.28 13.74
CA THR A 81 11.64 -16.06 14.45
C THR A 81 12.77 -15.80 13.47
N LEU A 82 13.47 -14.68 13.62
CA LEU A 82 14.70 -14.40 12.87
C LEU A 82 15.91 -14.86 13.68
N LEU A 83 16.81 -15.61 13.06
CA LEU A 83 18.05 -16.06 13.70
C LEU A 83 19.24 -15.97 12.73
N ASP A 84 20.26 -15.22 13.13
CA ASP A 84 21.56 -15.24 12.47
C ASP A 84 22.12 -16.67 12.51
N VAL A 85 22.50 -17.19 11.35
CA VAL A 85 22.91 -18.59 11.20
C VAL A 85 24.14 -18.96 12.03
N ASP A 86 25.02 -17.99 12.33
CA ASP A 86 26.19 -18.21 13.17
C ASP A 86 25.81 -18.42 14.65
N LYS A 87 24.60 -18.00 15.04
CA LYS A 87 24.06 -18.16 16.40
C LYS A 87 23.22 -19.43 16.57
N TYR A 88 23.06 -20.23 15.52
CA TYR A 88 22.26 -21.46 15.56
C TYR A 88 22.81 -22.47 16.58
N ARG A 89 21.89 -23.12 17.30
CA ARG A 89 22.18 -24.13 18.32
C ARG A 89 21.51 -25.45 17.95
N GLU A 90 22.12 -26.56 18.33
CA GLU A 90 21.60 -27.90 18.07
C GLU A 90 20.16 -28.03 18.60
N ARG A 91 19.32 -28.73 17.83
CA ARG A 91 17.89 -28.97 18.09
C ARG A 91 17.00 -27.73 18.11
N GLU A 92 17.50 -26.57 17.69
CA GLU A 92 16.68 -25.36 17.63
C GLU A 92 15.51 -25.52 16.63
N LEU A 93 15.72 -26.24 15.52
CA LEU A 93 14.69 -26.53 14.51
C LEU A 93 13.48 -27.31 15.03
N GLU A 94 13.58 -28.07 16.13
CA GLU A 94 12.49 -28.90 16.66
C GLU A 94 11.23 -28.10 17.06
N LYS A 95 11.38 -26.79 17.25
CA LYS A 95 10.31 -25.87 17.68
C LYS A 95 9.50 -25.31 16.50
N TYR A 96 9.95 -25.52 15.26
CA TYR A 96 9.42 -24.85 14.08
C TYR A 96 8.88 -25.86 13.08
N ALA A 97 7.78 -25.52 12.42
CA ALA A 97 7.21 -26.33 11.34
C ALA A 97 7.86 -26.03 9.98
N TYR A 98 8.42 -24.83 9.85
CA TYR A 98 9.06 -24.35 8.63
C TYR A 98 10.43 -23.73 8.96
N ALA A 99 11.44 -24.04 8.14
CA ALA A 99 12.78 -23.48 8.24
C ALA A 99 13.17 -22.83 6.91
N PHE A 100 13.26 -21.50 6.90
CA PHE A 100 13.89 -20.76 5.82
C PHE A 100 15.38 -20.67 6.09
N VAL A 101 16.21 -21.04 5.12
CA VAL A 101 17.67 -20.91 5.18
C VAL A 101 18.10 -20.01 4.03
N VAL A 102 18.63 -18.83 4.37
CA VAL A 102 18.85 -17.75 3.42
C VAL A 102 20.34 -17.39 3.33
N GLY A 103 20.96 -17.75 2.21
CA GLY A 103 22.34 -17.40 1.88
C GLY A 103 22.39 -16.30 0.81
N ILE A 104 22.71 -15.08 1.21
CA ILE A 104 22.70 -13.90 0.33
C ILE A 104 24.09 -13.67 -0.27
N ASN A 105 25.09 -13.34 0.57
CA ASN A 105 26.41 -12.91 0.08
C ASN A 105 27.44 -14.05 0.11
N LYS A 106 27.23 -15.05 0.95
CA LYS A 106 28.09 -16.23 1.07
C LYS A 106 27.26 -17.49 1.34
N GLU A 107 27.86 -18.64 1.07
CA GLU A 107 27.27 -19.93 1.42
C GLU A 107 26.97 -20.01 2.92
N VAL A 108 25.75 -20.41 3.28
CA VAL A 108 25.40 -20.74 4.66
C VAL A 108 26.21 -21.93 5.15
N LYS A 109 26.92 -21.77 6.27
CA LYS A 109 27.78 -22.79 6.89
C LYS A 109 27.57 -22.85 8.40
N ASN A 110 26.91 -23.91 8.88
CA ASN A 110 26.83 -24.23 10.30
C ASN A 110 26.59 -25.74 10.46
N ASP A 111 27.56 -26.47 10.99
CA ASP A 111 27.50 -27.94 11.05
C ASP A 111 26.34 -28.47 11.89
N LYS A 112 25.96 -27.74 12.96
CA LYS A 112 24.81 -28.10 13.81
C LYS A 112 23.50 -27.94 13.03
N LEU A 113 23.36 -26.84 12.29
CA LEU A 113 22.20 -26.62 11.42
C LEU A 113 22.11 -27.70 10.35
N ILE A 114 23.20 -27.96 9.64
CA ILE A 114 23.24 -28.99 8.59
C ILE A 114 22.89 -30.36 9.17
N SER A 115 23.40 -30.70 10.36
CA SER A 115 23.05 -31.95 11.06
C SER A 115 21.54 -32.05 11.34
N ASP A 116 20.94 -31.01 11.91
CA ASP A 116 19.52 -31.00 12.25
C ASP A 116 18.63 -31.06 11.00
N LEU A 117 19.01 -30.36 9.92
CA LEU A 117 18.27 -30.36 8.65
C LEU A 117 18.21 -31.74 7.97
N LYS A 118 19.15 -32.65 8.23
CA LYS A 118 19.10 -34.02 7.66
C LYS A 118 17.90 -34.82 8.18
N GLY A 119 17.57 -34.63 9.46
CA GLY A 119 16.49 -35.33 10.16
C GLY A 119 15.19 -34.54 10.21
N TYR A 120 15.23 -33.25 9.84
CA TYR A 120 14.11 -32.34 9.96
C TYR A 120 12.91 -32.80 9.12
N LYS A 121 11.75 -32.88 9.78
CA LYS A 121 10.48 -33.33 9.16
C LYS A 121 9.60 -32.17 8.70
N GLY A 122 9.89 -30.96 9.16
CA GLY A 122 9.22 -29.74 8.69
C GLY A 122 9.65 -29.38 7.27
N GLN A 123 9.02 -28.36 6.71
CA GLN A 123 9.36 -27.88 5.37
C GLN A 123 10.64 -27.03 5.44
N ILE A 124 11.59 -27.34 4.56
CA ILE A 124 12.81 -26.57 4.35
C ILE A 124 12.60 -25.69 3.12
N ILE A 125 12.82 -24.40 3.27
CA ILE A 125 12.84 -23.43 2.17
C ILE A 125 14.26 -22.87 2.12
N TRP A 126 15.05 -23.32 1.16
CA TRP A 126 16.43 -22.86 0.99
C TRP A 126 16.49 -21.79 -0.11
N CYS A 127 16.90 -20.58 0.24
CA CYS A 127 17.05 -19.47 -0.69
C CYS A 127 18.52 -19.11 -0.86
N GLY A 128 19.03 -19.19 -2.10
CA GLY A 128 20.38 -18.75 -2.44
C GLY A 128 21.47 -19.73 -2.01
N LEU A 129 22.60 -19.17 -1.57
CA LEU A 129 23.87 -19.86 -1.47
C LEU A 129 23.93 -20.88 -0.32
N GLY A 130 24.69 -21.97 -0.53
CA GLY A 130 25.05 -22.94 0.52
C GLY A 130 24.22 -24.23 0.57
N VAL A 131 23.22 -24.40 -0.30
CA VAL A 131 22.38 -25.62 -0.33
C VAL A 131 23.20 -26.88 -0.59
N ASN A 132 24.32 -26.75 -1.30
CA ASN A 132 25.33 -27.79 -1.51
C ASN A 132 25.80 -28.44 -0.21
N ASN A 133 25.85 -27.69 0.90
CA ASN A 133 26.25 -28.24 2.20
C ASN A 133 25.21 -29.24 2.73
N LEU A 134 23.91 -28.94 2.55
CA LEU A 134 22.85 -29.89 2.86
C LEU A 134 22.89 -31.11 1.92
N LEU A 135 22.97 -30.88 0.61
CA LEU A 135 22.97 -31.94 -0.41
C LEU A 135 24.16 -32.90 -0.30
N LYS A 136 25.38 -32.40 0.00
CA LYS A 136 26.56 -33.26 0.24
C LYS A 136 26.41 -34.11 1.50
N SER A 137 25.73 -33.57 2.50
CA SER A 137 25.61 -34.18 3.82
C SER A 137 24.45 -35.19 3.92
N SER A 138 23.53 -35.18 2.96
CA SER A 138 22.32 -36.00 2.93
C SER A 138 22.09 -36.61 1.54
N LYS A 139 22.01 -37.93 1.46
CA LYS A 139 21.61 -38.63 0.24
C LYS A 139 20.09 -38.68 0.04
N ASN A 140 19.32 -37.98 0.88
CA ASN A 140 17.86 -38.00 0.85
C ASN A 140 17.27 -37.14 -0.26
N TYR A 141 18.06 -36.32 -0.96
CA TYR A 141 17.56 -35.43 -2.01
C TYR A 141 18.07 -35.85 -3.39
N ASN A 142 17.18 -35.82 -4.37
CA ASN A 142 17.42 -36.11 -5.78
C ASN A 142 17.86 -34.86 -6.55
N LEU A 143 18.64 -33.98 -5.92
CA LEU A 143 19.15 -32.74 -6.50
C LEU A 143 20.66 -32.81 -6.71
N GLU A 144 21.14 -32.27 -7.81
CA GLU A 144 22.55 -32.04 -8.08
C GLU A 144 22.90 -30.56 -7.93
N TYR A 145 24.02 -30.27 -7.29
CA TYR A 145 24.58 -28.93 -7.25
C TYR A 145 25.62 -28.79 -8.36
N GLU A 146 25.34 -27.95 -9.34
CA GLU A 146 26.21 -27.75 -10.51
C GLU A 146 27.16 -26.56 -10.34
N GLY A 147 26.90 -25.69 -9.36
CA GLY A 147 27.74 -24.53 -9.07
C GLY A 147 26.93 -23.27 -8.82
N ILE A 148 27.57 -22.14 -9.10
CA ILE A 148 26.96 -20.82 -9.14
C ILE A 148 27.18 -20.20 -10.51
N THR A 149 26.25 -19.36 -10.95
CA THR A 149 26.48 -18.43 -12.07
C THR A 149 26.41 -16.99 -11.57
N LYS A 150 27.15 -16.11 -12.26
CA LYS A 150 27.09 -14.66 -12.14
C LYS A 150 26.71 -13.99 -13.46
N ASP A 151 26.29 -14.80 -14.43
CA ASP A 151 25.82 -14.31 -15.72
C ASP A 151 24.52 -13.53 -15.51
N THR A 152 24.28 -12.55 -16.38
CA THR A 152 23.03 -11.78 -16.34
C THR A 152 21.89 -12.70 -16.73
N ILE A 153 20.92 -12.85 -15.83
CA ILE A 153 19.66 -13.50 -16.15
C ILE A 153 18.80 -12.48 -16.87
N ILE A 154 18.34 -12.81 -18.07
CA ILE A 154 17.54 -11.91 -18.91
C ILE A 154 16.07 -12.31 -18.95
N SER A 155 15.71 -13.45 -18.38
CA SER A 155 14.33 -13.96 -18.41
C SER A 155 13.97 -14.84 -17.21
N MET A 156 12.74 -14.69 -16.74
CA MET A 156 12.09 -15.57 -15.76
C MET A 156 10.88 -16.23 -16.40
N HIS A 157 10.67 -17.52 -16.12
CA HIS A 157 9.55 -18.29 -16.64
C HIS A 157 8.80 -19.01 -15.52
N TYR A 158 7.51 -18.72 -15.43
CA TYR A 158 6.65 -19.24 -14.38
C TYR A 158 5.21 -19.47 -14.87
N SER A 159 4.53 -20.49 -14.32
CA SER A 159 3.12 -20.73 -14.57
C SER A 159 2.43 -21.34 -13.35
N GLN A 160 1.35 -20.71 -12.90
CA GLN A 160 0.59 -21.13 -11.71
C GLN A 160 -0.02 -22.55 -11.80
N ASN A 161 -0.20 -23.09 -13.02
CA ASN A 161 -1.02 -24.28 -13.28
C ASN A 161 -0.22 -25.49 -13.79
N LYS A 162 1.13 -25.44 -13.81
CA LYS A 162 1.95 -26.51 -14.39
C LYS A 162 2.97 -27.05 -13.40
N ARG A 163 2.76 -28.29 -12.93
CA ARG A 163 3.85 -29.16 -12.49
C ARG A 163 4.72 -29.47 -13.71
N ASP A 164 6.03 -29.41 -13.53
CA ASP A 164 7.04 -29.74 -14.55
C ASP A 164 6.91 -28.86 -15.79
N PHE A 165 7.02 -27.56 -15.53
CA PHE A 165 6.94 -26.51 -16.53
C PHE A 165 8.12 -26.60 -17.54
N VAL A 166 7.89 -26.25 -18.79
CA VAL A 166 8.96 -26.12 -19.80
C VAL A 166 9.00 -24.66 -20.27
N PRO A 167 10.16 -23.99 -20.24
CA PRO A 167 10.32 -22.61 -20.71
C PRO A 167 9.82 -22.42 -22.14
N LYS A 168 9.01 -21.37 -22.33
CA LYS A 168 8.53 -20.89 -23.63
C LYS A 168 8.56 -19.36 -23.63
N LEU A 169 8.76 -18.78 -24.81
CA LEU A 169 8.81 -17.32 -25.00
C LEU A 169 7.52 -16.63 -24.51
N GLU A 170 6.37 -17.26 -24.70
CA GLU A 170 5.06 -16.75 -24.27
C GLU A 170 4.92 -16.53 -22.76
N ASN A 171 5.76 -17.22 -21.96
CA ASN A 171 5.75 -17.13 -20.49
C ASN A 171 7.04 -16.51 -19.95
N ALA A 172 7.84 -15.88 -20.82
CA ALA A 172 9.06 -15.20 -20.44
C ALA A 172 8.72 -13.78 -19.97
N ILE A 173 9.21 -13.41 -18.79
CA ILE A 173 9.31 -12.00 -18.42
C ILE A 173 10.77 -11.59 -18.59
N VAL A 174 11.00 -10.68 -19.52
CA VAL A 174 12.34 -10.26 -19.94
C VAL A 174 12.76 -9.01 -19.18
N GLU A 175 13.85 -9.12 -18.43
CA GLU A 175 14.49 -8.04 -17.68
C GLU A 175 15.88 -8.51 -17.24
N ASP A 176 16.83 -7.57 -17.18
CA ASP A 176 18.23 -7.88 -16.83
C ASP A 176 18.39 -7.94 -15.32
N TYR A 177 18.77 -9.11 -14.80
CA TYR A 177 19.02 -9.36 -13.38
C TYR A 177 20.45 -9.80 -13.15
N ASN A 178 21.20 -8.96 -12.46
CA ASN A 178 22.56 -9.27 -12.03
C ASN A 178 22.55 -9.82 -10.62
N GLY A 179 23.15 -10.98 -10.42
CA GLY A 179 23.08 -11.67 -9.15
C GLY A 179 24.09 -12.81 -9.05
N ILE A 180 24.01 -13.56 -7.95
CA ILE A 180 24.73 -14.82 -7.79
C ILE A 180 23.68 -15.90 -7.58
N TYR A 181 23.52 -16.74 -8.59
CA TYR A 181 22.48 -17.75 -8.61
C TYR A 181 23.07 -19.13 -8.36
N THR A 182 22.45 -19.88 -7.45
CA THR A 182 22.75 -21.31 -7.26
C THR A 182 22.12 -22.12 -8.38
N ILE A 183 22.94 -22.93 -9.06
CA ILE A 183 22.46 -23.81 -10.14
C ILE A 183 22.26 -25.22 -9.59
N LEU A 184 21.02 -25.70 -9.72
CA LEU A 184 20.62 -27.05 -9.36
C LEU A 184 19.98 -27.76 -10.56
N SER A 185 20.20 -29.06 -10.66
CA SER A 185 19.51 -29.92 -11.63
C SER A 185 18.85 -31.13 -10.94
N PRO A 186 17.73 -31.64 -11.50
CA PRO A 186 17.08 -32.82 -10.98
C PRO A 186 17.87 -34.09 -11.36
N LYS A 187 17.97 -35.04 -10.43
CA LYS A 187 18.53 -36.39 -10.68
C LYS A 187 17.46 -37.45 -10.97
N SER A 188 16.19 -37.06 -10.90
CA SER A 188 15.02 -37.93 -11.03
C SER A 188 13.81 -37.10 -11.42
N ASP A 189 12.87 -37.72 -12.14
CA ASP A 189 11.59 -37.12 -12.54
C ASP A 189 10.65 -36.83 -11.36
N ASP A 190 10.96 -37.31 -10.15
CA ASP A 190 10.19 -37.01 -8.93
C ASP A 190 10.41 -35.56 -8.42
N VAL A 191 11.44 -34.87 -8.93
CA VAL A 191 11.74 -33.48 -8.57
C VAL A 191 10.87 -32.53 -9.37
N GLU A 192 10.04 -31.77 -8.69
CA GLU A 192 9.19 -30.78 -9.36
C GLU A 192 10.01 -29.52 -9.65
N ILE A 193 9.99 -29.06 -10.91
CA ILE A 193 10.52 -27.74 -11.28
C ILE A 193 9.37 -26.76 -11.42
N LEU A 194 9.36 -25.75 -10.55
CA LEU A 194 8.27 -24.78 -10.44
C LEU A 194 8.49 -23.53 -11.29
N SER A 195 9.73 -23.15 -11.56
CA SER A 195 10.08 -22.02 -12.42
C SER A 195 11.49 -22.16 -12.99
N TYR A 196 11.77 -21.42 -14.06
CA TYR A 196 13.09 -21.35 -14.70
C TYR A 196 13.57 -19.91 -14.83
N MET A 197 14.88 -19.75 -14.91
CA MET A 197 15.58 -18.52 -15.27
C MET A 197 16.43 -18.77 -16.52
N GLY A 198 16.62 -17.76 -17.37
CA GLY A 198 17.41 -17.87 -18.59
C GLY A 198 18.37 -16.70 -18.79
N ASP A 199 19.60 -16.99 -19.23
CA ASP A 199 20.66 -16.02 -19.52
C ASP A 199 20.75 -15.66 -21.02
N GLY A 200 19.84 -16.21 -21.84
CA GLY A 200 19.80 -16.05 -23.29
C GLY A 200 20.48 -17.18 -24.08
N GLU A 201 21.31 -17.99 -23.44
CA GLU A 201 21.92 -19.19 -24.02
C GLU A 201 21.30 -20.47 -23.46
N LYS A 202 21.02 -20.50 -22.16
CA LYS A 202 20.57 -21.66 -21.39
C LYS A 202 19.43 -21.28 -20.46
N TYR A 203 18.67 -22.31 -20.09
CA TYR A 203 17.69 -22.24 -19.02
C TYR A 203 18.16 -23.04 -17.83
N TYR A 204 18.01 -22.46 -16.65
CA TYR A 204 18.32 -23.07 -15.37
C TYR A 204 17.04 -23.20 -14.55
N PRO A 205 16.81 -24.32 -13.86
CA PRO A 205 15.78 -24.39 -12.84
C PRO A 205 16.00 -23.30 -11.78
N HIS A 206 14.98 -22.48 -11.55
CA HIS A 206 15.00 -21.37 -10.58
C HIS A 206 14.44 -21.81 -9.22
N ILE A 207 13.30 -22.52 -9.22
CA ILE A 207 12.70 -23.09 -8.02
C ILE A 207 12.44 -24.57 -8.24
N LEU A 208 12.99 -25.41 -7.36
CA LEU A 208 12.80 -26.85 -7.38
C LEU A 208 12.23 -27.33 -6.05
N ARG A 209 11.38 -28.35 -6.10
CA ARG A 209 10.87 -29.04 -4.92
C ARG A 209 11.23 -30.52 -4.99
N ASP A 210 11.86 -31.01 -3.93
CA ASP A 210 12.07 -32.43 -3.70
C ASP A 210 11.75 -32.76 -2.24
N LYS A 211 10.74 -33.62 -2.03
CA LYS A 211 10.23 -33.99 -0.70
C LYS A 211 9.89 -32.73 0.10
N ASN A 212 10.52 -32.53 1.27
CA ASN A 212 10.31 -31.38 2.13
C ASN A 212 11.27 -30.22 1.84
N LEU A 213 12.13 -30.29 0.82
CA LEU A 213 13.03 -29.21 0.42
C LEU A 213 12.45 -28.46 -0.77
N LEU A 214 12.23 -27.16 -0.60
CA LEU A 214 12.03 -26.20 -1.66
C LEU A 214 13.33 -25.40 -1.80
N ALA A 215 14.03 -25.53 -2.93
CA ALA A 215 15.27 -24.83 -3.21
C ALA A 215 15.04 -23.73 -4.24
N ILE A 216 15.53 -22.52 -3.95
CA ILE A 216 15.42 -21.33 -4.79
C ILE A 216 16.83 -20.83 -5.08
N SER A 217 17.14 -20.59 -6.36
CA SER A 217 18.49 -20.24 -6.82
C SER A 217 19.05 -18.98 -6.18
N GLN A 218 18.20 -17.98 -5.91
CA GLN A 218 18.57 -16.72 -5.27
C GLN A 218 17.36 -16.12 -4.55
N ILE A 219 17.62 -15.26 -3.57
CA ILE A 219 16.64 -14.25 -3.16
C ILE A 219 17.29 -12.88 -3.28
N ASP A 220 16.58 -11.96 -3.90
CA ASP A 220 17.06 -10.60 -4.17
C ASP A 220 15.92 -9.59 -4.07
N ASP A 221 16.22 -8.36 -4.48
CA ASP A 221 15.31 -7.25 -4.65
C ASP A 221 14.55 -7.30 -5.99
N SER A 222 14.72 -8.36 -6.80
CA SER A 222 13.93 -8.52 -8.03
C SER A 222 12.47 -8.80 -7.69
N ASN A 223 11.59 -7.95 -8.23
CA ASN A 223 10.16 -8.08 -7.99
C ASN A 223 9.61 -9.41 -8.51
N ILE A 224 10.18 -9.95 -9.58
CA ILE A 224 9.67 -11.19 -10.19
C ILE A 224 9.95 -12.40 -9.30
N SER A 225 11.19 -12.59 -8.86
CA SER A 225 11.56 -13.75 -8.02
C SER A 225 10.77 -13.77 -6.72
N LEU A 226 10.56 -12.60 -6.10
CA LEU A 226 9.76 -12.45 -4.90
C LEU A 226 8.26 -12.72 -5.14
N VAL A 227 7.70 -12.28 -6.27
CA VAL A 227 6.30 -12.57 -6.61
C VAL A 227 6.10 -14.06 -6.91
N ILE A 228 7.01 -14.70 -7.66
CA ILE A 228 6.97 -16.14 -7.91
C ILE A 228 7.09 -16.91 -6.58
N LEU A 229 8.03 -16.52 -5.71
CA LEU A 229 8.17 -17.12 -4.38
C LEU A 229 6.87 -16.96 -3.58
N ALA A 230 6.27 -15.78 -3.58
CA ALA A 230 5.01 -15.53 -2.89
C ALA A 230 3.86 -16.40 -3.43
N ASP A 231 3.80 -16.68 -4.73
CA ASP A 231 2.79 -17.64 -5.23
C ASP A 231 3.09 -19.07 -4.80
N VAL A 232 4.35 -19.52 -4.94
CA VAL A 232 4.78 -20.86 -4.52
C VAL A 232 4.52 -21.12 -3.03
N LEU A 233 4.68 -20.09 -2.19
CA LEU A 233 4.44 -20.16 -0.76
C LEU A 233 2.95 -20.39 -0.41
N ASN A 234 2.00 -20.06 -1.29
CA ASN A 234 0.60 -20.43 -1.08
C ASN A 234 0.43 -21.93 -0.92
N ASN A 235 1.12 -22.71 -1.77
CA ASN A 235 1.08 -24.18 -1.69
C ASN A 235 1.83 -24.70 -0.46
N VAL A 236 2.96 -24.07 -0.10
CA VAL A 236 3.75 -24.45 1.08
C VAL A 236 2.97 -24.25 2.39
N PHE A 237 2.24 -23.14 2.49
CA PHE A 237 1.46 -22.79 3.68
C PHE A 237 -0.01 -23.18 3.59
N HIS A 238 -0.39 -23.93 2.54
CA HIS A 238 -1.75 -24.40 2.29
C HIS A 238 -2.81 -23.27 2.24
N ILE A 239 -2.42 -22.11 1.72
CA ILE A 239 -3.30 -20.96 1.51
C ILE A 239 -4.01 -21.10 0.16
N LYS A 240 -5.34 -21.11 0.20
CA LYS A 240 -6.17 -21.01 -1.01
C LYS A 240 -6.44 -19.54 -1.29
N ARG A 241 -6.18 -19.12 -2.52
CA ARG A 241 -6.51 -17.79 -3.03
C ARG A 241 -7.51 -17.91 -4.16
N GLU A 242 -8.32 -16.87 -4.34
CA GLU A 242 -9.16 -16.74 -5.53
C GLU A 242 -8.26 -16.50 -6.75
N ASP A 243 -8.66 -16.99 -7.92
CA ASP A 243 -7.86 -16.76 -9.14
C ASP A 243 -7.90 -15.28 -9.56
N LYS A 244 -8.97 -14.56 -9.24
CA LYS A 244 -9.19 -13.16 -9.60
C LYS A 244 -8.35 -12.21 -8.75
N GLY A 245 -7.63 -11.30 -9.40
CA GLY A 245 -6.85 -10.25 -8.74
C GLY A 245 -7.69 -9.03 -8.37
N LYS A 246 -7.19 -8.24 -7.41
CA LYS A 246 -7.80 -6.97 -6.99
C LYS A 246 -6.89 -5.80 -7.29
N ILE A 247 -7.44 -4.68 -7.72
CA ILE A 247 -6.67 -3.47 -8.03
C ILE A 247 -7.28 -2.26 -7.32
N PHE A 248 -6.45 -1.28 -6.95
CA PHE A 248 -6.92 0.08 -6.72
C PHE A 248 -6.26 1.08 -7.67
N LEU A 249 -7.00 2.15 -7.95
CA LEU A 249 -6.52 3.38 -8.56
C LEU A 249 -6.51 4.46 -7.48
N ARG A 250 -5.41 5.19 -7.34
CA ARG A 250 -5.31 6.35 -6.45
C ARG A 250 -5.06 7.64 -7.21
N ILE A 251 -5.78 8.69 -6.85
CA ILE A 251 -5.47 10.06 -7.26
C ILE A 251 -4.54 10.68 -6.20
N GLU A 252 -3.30 10.99 -6.58
CA GLU A 252 -2.21 11.40 -5.68
C GLU A 252 -2.04 12.93 -5.59
N ASP A 253 -1.32 13.36 -4.55
CA ASP A 253 -0.92 14.74 -4.27
C ASP A 253 -2.05 15.75 -4.30
N LEU A 254 -3.24 15.39 -3.83
CA LEU A 254 -4.34 16.33 -3.75
C LEU A 254 -4.08 17.30 -2.58
N HIS A 255 -3.82 18.57 -2.88
CA HIS A 255 -3.61 19.62 -1.88
C HIS A 255 -4.46 20.89 -2.19
N PRO A 256 -4.54 21.87 -1.27
CA PRO A 256 -5.42 23.05 -1.39
C PRO A 256 -5.31 23.92 -2.65
N LEU A 257 -4.20 23.80 -3.39
CA LEU A 257 -3.93 24.61 -4.59
C LEU A 257 -4.16 23.85 -5.90
N ARG A 258 -4.67 22.61 -5.85
CA ARG A 258 -5.00 21.85 -7.06
C ARG A 258 -6.19 22.46 -7.81
N ASP A 259 -6.21 22.27 -9.12
CA ASP A 259 -7.30 22.71 -9.98
C ASP A 259 -8.55 21.85 -9.74
N VAL A 260 -9.56 22.48 -9.13
CA VAL A 260 -10.85 21.85 -8.80
C VAL A 260 -11.59 21.33 -10.03
N LYS A 261 -11.38 21.90 -11.22
CA LYS A 261 -12.03 21.44 -12.45
C LYS A 261 -11.45 20.11 -12.90
N ILE A 262 -10.13 19.97 -12.88
CA ILE A 262 -9.45 18.72 -13.22
C ILE A 262 -9.90 17.61 -12.25
N LEU A 263 -9.88 17.89 -10.95
CA LEU A 263 -10.35 16.96 -9.91
C LEU A 263 -11.80 16.52 -10.15
N ARG A 264 -12.67 17.48 -10.49
CA ARG A 264 -14.08 17.23 -10.76
C ARG A 264 -14.27 16.36 -12.01
N GLU A 265 -13.57 16.65 -13.09
CA GLU A 265 -13.61 15.88 -14.33
C GLU A 265 -13.14 14.43 -14.13
N MET A 266 -12.08 14.21 -13.35
CA MET A 266 -11.62 12.87 -12.97
C MET A 266 -12.70 12.12 -12.18
N ALA A 267 -13.29 12.77 -11.17
CA ALA A 267 -14.32 12.18 -10.33
C ALA A 267 -15.57 11.79 -11.12
N GLU A 268 -16.04 12.69 -12.00
CA GLU A 268 -17.22 12.45 -12.86
C GLU A 268 -16.97 11.29 -13.83
N TYR A 269 -15.76 11.21 -14.41
CA TYR A 269 -15.39 10.10 -15.27
C TYR A 269 -15.36 8.77 -14.51
N LEU A 270 -14.63 8.68 -13.39
CA LEU A 270 -14.51 7.44 -12.62
C LEU A 270 -15.87 6.96 -12.09
N TYR A 271 -16.71 7.89 -11.63
CA TYR A 271 -18.08 7.59 -11.23
C TYR A 271 -18.92 7.03 -12.38
N LYS A 272 -18.85 7.64 -13.57
CA LYS A 272 -19.55 7.16 -14.76
C LYS A 272 -19.11 5.75 -15.17
N GLU A 273 -17.83 5.45 -15.01
CA GLU A 273 -17.27 4.11 -15.28
C GLU A 273 -17.54 3.11 -14.14
N ASN A 274 -18.19 3.53 -13.04
CA ASN A 274 -18.41 2.74 -11.82
C ASN A 274 -17.11 2.23 -11.19
N ILE A 275 -16.05 3.05 -11.21
CA ILE A 275 -14.75 2.71 -10.67
C ILE A 275 -14.59 3.38 -9.31
N PRO A 276 -14.56 2.62 -8.20
CA PRO A 276 -14.14 3.17 -6.92
C PRO A 276 -12.64 3.47 -6.95
N TYR A 277 -12.24 4.51 -6.22
CA TYR A 277 -10.85 4.97 -6.24
C TYR A 277 -10.44 5.57 -4.89
N MET A 278 -9.14 5.64 -4.65
CA MET A 278 -8.57 6.30 -3.47
C MET A 278 -8.12 7.72 -3.82
N VAL A 279 -8.06 8.58 -2.81
CA VAL A 279 -7.57 9.97 -2.96
C VAL A 279 -6.58 10.27 -1.85
N ALA A 280 -5.31 10.44 -2.21
CA ALA A 280 -4.25 10.86 -1.29
C ALA A 280 -4.36 12.38 -1.06
N LEU A 281 -4.85 12.73 0.13
CA LEU A 281 -5.15 14.12 0.51
C LEU A 281 -4.10 14.67 1.46
N ILE A 282 -3.50 15.79 1.06
CA ILE A 282 -2.64 16.66 1.85
C ILE A 282 -3.51 17.84 2.33
N PRO A 283 -3.92 17.89 3.60
CA PRO A 283 -4.91 18.87 4.04
C PRO A 283 -4.41 20.32 4.07
N VAL A 284 -3.09 20.52 4.16
CA VAL A 284 -2.45 21.84 4.26
C VAL A 284 -1.27 21.95 3.31
N PHE A 285 -1.22 23.03 2.53
CA PHE A 285 -0.08 23.37 1.68
C PHE A 285 0.63 24.60 2.26
N ILE A 286 1.92 24.47 2.54
CA ILE A 286 2.79 25.55 2.99
C ILE A 286 3.51 26.14 1.79
N ASP A 287 3.32 27.43 1.55
CA ASP A 287 4.13 28.17 0.58
C ASP A 287 5.53 28.40 1.17
N THR A 288 6.55 27.77 0.59
CA THR A 288 7.95 27.86 1.05
C THR A 288 8.54 29.26 0.93
N LYS A 289 8.02 30.12 0.04
CA LYS A 289 8.50 31.49 -0.17
C LYS A 289 7.91 32.45 0.85
N THR A 290 6.63 32.28 1.20
CA THR A 290 5.90 33.22 2.05
C THR A 290 5.66 32.71 3.48
N GLY A 291 5.78 31.40 3.71
CA GLY A 291 5.38 30.74 4.95
C GLY A 291 3.86 30.65 5.14
N TYR A 292 3.06 31.05 4.14
CA TYR A 292 1.61 31.06 4.25
C TYR A 292 1.05 29.63 4.22
N LEU A 293 0.17 29.32 5.19
CA LEU A 293 -0.53 28.06 5.30
C LEU A 293 -1.85 28.13 4.53
N ASN A 294 -1.91 27.48 3.38
CA ASN A 294 -3.14 27.28 2.63
C ASN A 294 -3.79 26.00 3.14
N THR A 295 -5.00 26.08 3.68
CA THR A 295 -5.73 24.91 4.18
C THR A 295 -6.92 24.61 3.28
N ILE A 296 -7.39 23.35 3.24
CA ILE A 296 -8.62 23.03 2.49
C ILE A 296 -9.82 23.87 3.00
N SER A 297 -9.86 24.24 4.29
CA SER A 297 -10.87 25.12 4.88
C SER A 297 -10.99 26.49 4.20
N GLU A 298 -9.93 26.97 3.54
CA GLU A 298 -9.90 28.30 2.91
C GLU A 298 -10.47 28.30 1.48
N ASN A 299 -10.69 27.12 0.89
CA ASN A 299 -11.15 26.96 -0.48
C ASN A 299 -12.50 26.22 -0.53
N LYS A 300 -13.59 26.98 -0.55
CA LYS A 300 -14.96 26.45 -0.58
C LYS A 300 -15.22 25.59 -1.82
N GLU A 301 -14.76 26.02 -2.99
CA GLU A 301 -14.95 25.30 -4.25
C GLU A 301 -14.25 23.93 -4.20
N LEU A 302 -13.04 23.89 -3.62
CA LEU A 302 -12.35 22.64 -3.38
C LEU A 302 -13.13 21.74 -2.42
N ILE A 303 -13.62 22.25 -1.28
CA ILE A 303 -14.41 21.45 -0.33
C ILE A 303 -15.63 20.82 -1.02
N ASP A 304 -16.34 21.58 -1.85
CA ASP A 304 -17.51 21.08 -2.57
C ASP A 304 -17.11 19.96 -3.57
N THR A 305 -15.97 20.10 -4.25
CA THR A 305 -15.39 19.05 -5.10
C THR A 305 -14.95 17.81 -4.29
N LEU A 306 -14.30 17.99 -3.14
CA LEU A 306 -13.87 16.88 -2.29
C LEU A 306 -15.06 16.08 -1.75
N LYS A 307 -16.13 16.76 -1.32
CA LYS A 307 -17.37 16.10 -0.90
C LYS A 307 -18.00 15.32 -2.05
N TYR A 308 -18.03 15.90 -3.24
CA TYR A 308 -18.50 15.20 -4.43
C TYR A 308 -17.70 13.92 -4.69
N MET A 309 -16.35 14.00 -4.66
CA MET A 309 -15.49 12.82 -4.81
C MET A 309 -15.83 11.75 -3.77
N GLN A 310 -16.00 12.13 -2.50
CA GLN A 310 -16.36 11.19 -1.41
C GLN A 310 -17.71 10.48 -1.66
N GLU A 311 -18.69 11.22 -2.14
CA GLU A 311 -20.04 10.71 -2.44
C GLU A 311 -20.08 9.85 -3.72
N HIS A 312 -19.08 9.98 -4.60
CA HIS A 312 -19.08 9.39 -5.94
C HIS A 312 -17.89 8.43 -6.15
N GLY A 313 -17.63 7.58 -5.16
CA GLY A 313 -16.68 6.46 -5.25
C GLY A 313 -15.28 6.73 -4.70
N GLY A 314 -14.93 7.99 -4.47
CA GLY A 314 -13.65 8.41 -3.88
C GLY A 314 -13.56 8.07 -2.39
N SER A 315 -12.45 7.45 -1.99
CA SER A 315 -12.13 7.15 -0.60
C SER A 315 -10.89 7.93 -0.20
N PHE A 316 -11.01 8.83 0.79
CA PHE A 316 -9.87 9.62 1.21
C PHE A 316 -8.88 8.80 2.04
N ILE A 317 -7.60 8.98 1.75
CA ILE A 317 -6.49 8.53 2.58
C ILE A 317 -5.69 9.77 2.99
N LEU A 318 -5.21 9.80 4.24
CA LEU A 318 -4.40 10.90 4.74
C LEU A 318 -2.97 10.72 4.22
N HIS A 319 -2.52 11.67 3.41
CA HIS A 319 -1.20 11.66 2.77
C HIS A 319 -0.26 12.64 3.48
N GLY A 320 -0.03 12.38 4.76
CA GLY A 320 0.61 13.33 5.67
C GLY A 320 -0.28 14.54 6.03
N TYR A 321 0.31 15.54 6.69
CA TYR A 321 -0.37 16.80 7.02
C TYR A 321 -0.02 17.90 6.00
N THR A 322 1.27 18.01 5.70
CA THR A 322 1.82 19.08 4.84
C THR A 322 2.68 18.56 3.70
N HIS A 323 3.01 17.27 3.71
CA HIS A 323 3.87 16.65 2.71
C HIS A 323 5.23 17.36 2.59
N GLN A 324 5.76 17.80 3.73
CA GLN A 324 7.09 18.39 3.90
C GLN A 324 7.50 18.35 5.37
N ASN A 325 8.79 18.18 5.64
CA ASN A 325 9.37 18.24 6.99
C ASN A 325 9.99 19.62 7.32
N SER A 326 10.28 20.45 6.31
CA SER A 326 11.02 21.71 6.46
C SER A 326 10.59 22.75 5.43
N MET A 327 10.97 24.01 5.63
CA MET A 327 10.69 25.11 4.68
C MET A 327 11.56 25.08 3.42
N LYS A 328 12.54 24.16 3.35
CA LYS A 328 13.37 23.96 2.15
C LYS A 328 12.68 23.08 1.11
N GLU A 329 11.76 22.23 1.56
CA GLU A 329 11.03 21.31 0.71
C GLU A 329 9.67 21.89 0.34
N THR A 330 9.28 21.77 -0.93
CA THR A 330 7.95 22.18 -1.39
C THR A 330 6.89 21.23 -0.84
N SER A 331 5.80 21.75 -0.28
CA SER A 331 4.61 20.97 0.06
C SER A 331 4.12 20.18 -1.17
N GLY A 332 3.91 18.88 -1.01
CA GLY A 332 3.48 18.00 -2.10
C GLY A 332 4.62 17.48 -2.98
N GLU A 333 5.87 17.84 -2.69
CA GLU A 333 7.06 17.28 -3.34
C GLU A 333 8.09 16.78 -2.31
N GLY A 334 8.04 17.26 -1.06
CA GLY A 334 8.97 16.91 0.02
C GLY A 334 8.68 15.59 0.73
N PHE A 335 9.57 15.21 1.63
CA PHE A 335 9.42 14.06 2.51
C PHE A 335 8.92 14.52 3.88
N GLU A 336 7.78 14.02 4.36
CA GLU A 336 7.26 14.46 5.66
C GLU A 336 7.85 13.69 6.85
N PHE A 337 8.21 12.43 6.66
CA PHE A 337 8.65 11.53 7.74
C PHE A 337 10.06 10.96 7.54
N TRP A 338 10.83 11.52 6.61
CA TRP A 338 12.20 11.13 6.27
C TRP A 338 13.02 12.38 5.91
N ASP A 339 14.34 12.38 6.16
CA ASP A 339 15.25 13.42 5.66
C ASP A 339 15.70 13.01 4.25
N GLY A 340 15.01 13.51 3.22
CA GLY A 340 15.31 13.18 1.83
C GLY A 340 16.66 13.70 1.32
N GLU A 341 17.18 14.79 1.91
CA GLU A 341 18.49 15.35 1.52
C GLU A 341 19.65 14.47 2.01
N LYS A 342 19.58 14.01 3.26
CA LYS A 342 20.63 13.17 3.87
C LYS A 342 20.37 11.67 3.68
N ASP A 343 19.16 11.32 3.29
CA ASP A 343 18.64 9.97 3.16
C ASP A 343 18.84 9.17 4.46
N ILE A 344 18.26 9.68 5.55
CA ILE A 344 18.30 9.11 6.90
C ILE A 344 16.96 9.38 7.63
N PRO A 345 16.67 8.70 8.76
CA PRO A 345 15.54 9.04 9.60
C PRO A 345 15.60 10.50 10.08
N LEU A 346 14.44 11.12 10.30
CA LEU A 346 14.36 12.46 10.88
C LEU A 346 14.96 12.47 12.30
N ASP A 347 15.74 13.50 12.61
CA ASP A 347 16.28 13.74 13.96
C ASP A 347 15.23 14.43 14.86
N VAL A 348 14.15 13.71 15.13
CA VAL A 348 13.03 14.14 15.98
C VAL A 348 12.51 12.98 16.83
N ASP A 349 11.70 13.29 17.84
CA ASP A 349 10.84 12.28 18.45
C ASP A 349 9.75 11.88 17.44
N ILE A 350 10.01 10.83 16.67
CA ILE A 350 9.15 10.42 15.56
C ILE A 350 7.75 10.01 16.01
N GLU A 351 7.60 9.42 17.21
CA GLU A 351 6.29 9.03 17.74
C GLU A 351 5.42 10.28 17.98
N LYS A 352 5.99 11.28 18.68
CA LYS A 352 5.31 12.56 18.89
C LYS A 352 5.07 13.31 17.58
N TYR A 353 6.04 13.32 16.67
CA TYR A 353 5.92 14.00 15.38
C TYR A 353 4.75 13.42 14.56
N VAL A 354 4.67 12.09 14.46
CA VAL A 354 3.56 11.40 13.80
C VAL A 354 2.23 11.70 14.51
N TYR A 355 2.17 11.64 15.84
CA TYR A 355 0.97 11.98 16.61
C TYR A 355 0.42 13.37 16.24
N ASP A 356 1.30 14.37 16.23
CA ASP A 356 0.95 15.76 15.93
C ASP A 356 0.51 15.94 14.48
N LYS A 357 1.23 15.35 13.50
CA LYS A 357 0.87 15.45 12.07
C LYS A 357 -0.45 14.75 11.76
N VAL A 358 -0.65 13.52 12.23
CA VAL A 358 -1.91 12.78 12.08
C VAL A 358 -3.06 13.56 12.69
N GLY A 359 -2.89 14.03 13.93
CA GLY A 359 -3.93 14.78 14.64
C GLY A 359 -4.33 16.06 13.91
N ASN A 360 -3.36 16.84 13.44
CA ASN A 360 -3.62 18.08 12.71
C ASN A 360 -4.28 17.84 11.35
N GLY A 361 -3.83 16.82 10.61
CA GLY A 361 -4.43 16.42 9.34
C GLY A 361 -5.88 15.95 9.50
N LEU A 362 -6.15 15.07 10.46
CA LEU A 362 -7.51 14.59 10.74
C LEU A 362 -8.43 15.75 11.15
N LYS A 363 -7.98 16.61 12.07
CA LYS A 363 -8.72 17.82 12.48
C LYS A 363 -9.05 18.72 11.29
N GLU A 364 -8.13 18.85 10.33
CA GLU A 364 -8.33 19.63 9.10
C GLU A 364 -9.41 19.04 8.19
N CYS A 365 -9.41 17.73 8.03
CA CYS A 365 -10.39 17.04 7.22
C CYS A 365 -11.79 17.04 7.86
N ILE A 366 -11.91 16.66 9.14
CA ILE A 366 -13.23 16.46 9.77
C ILE A 366 -14.01 17.77 9.91
N LYS A 367 -13.35 18.92 10.11
CA LYS A 367 -14.02 20.22 10.18
C LYS A 367 -14.70 20.61 8.86
N ASN A 368 -14.26 20.00 7.76
CA ASN A 368 -14.83 20.16 6.41
C ASN A 368 -15.71 18.98 5.98
N SER A 369 -15.98 18.02 6.87
CA SER A 369 -16.72 16.78 6.57
C SER A 369 -16.05 15.89 5.50
N ILE A 370 -14.72 15.89 5.50
CA ILE A 370 -13.88 14.99 4.72
C ILE A 370 -13.31 13.94 5.67
N TYR A 371 -13.40 12.66 5.32
CA TYR A 371 -13.14 11.56 6.24
C TYR A 371 -12.09 10.59 5.68
N PRO A 372 -10.79 10.84 5.96
CA PRO A 372 -9.75 9.87 5.64
C PRO A 372 -9.97 8.56 6.41
N ILE A 373 -9.89 7.42 5.72
CA ILE A 373 -10.10 6.07 6.29
C ILE A 373 -8.87 5.17 6.24
N ALA A 374 -7.80 5.63 5.61
CA ALA A 374 -6.48 4.99 5.62
C ALA A 374 -5.38 6.07 5.62
N PHE A 375 -4.14 5.63 5.79
CA PHE A 375 -2.96 6.49 5.76
C PHE A 375 -1.98 6.04 4.68
N GLU A 376 -1.23 6.98 4.15
CA GLU A 376 -0.06 6.70 3.34
C GLU A 376 0.99 7.80 3.59
N ALA A 377 2.24 7.37 3.75
CA ALA A 377 3.32 8.28 4.12
C ALA A 377 3.86 8.94 2.84
N PRO A 378 3.93 10.29 2.74
CA PRO A 378 4.59 11.00 1.64
C PRO A 378 5.86 10.31 1.12
N HIS A 379 5.88 10.00 -0.18
CA HIS A 379 6.93 9.22 -0.88
C HIS A 379 7.23 7.83 -0.30
N TYR A 380 6.29 7.25 0.44
CA TYR A 380 6.44 5.99 1.18
C TYR A 380 7.61 5.98 2.17
N ALA A 381 8.08 7.14 2.59
CA ALA A 381 9.31 7.23 3.37
C ALA A 381 9.03 7.50 4.85
N MET A 382 9.43 6.55 5.69
CA MET A 382 9.25 6.59 7.14
C MET A 382 10.13 5.51 7.77
N ASP A 383 10.64 5.73 8.97
CA ASP A 383 11.38 4.71 9.70
C ASP A 383 10.44 3.68 10.37
N SER A 384 11.00 2.55 10.82
CA SER A 384 10.26 1.47 11.48
C SER A 384 9.42 1.96 12.66
N LYS A 385 9.92 2.94 13.43
CA LYS A 385 9.21 3.51 14.58
C LYS A 385 8.01 4.33 14.15
N GLY A 386 8.14 5.16 13.12
CA GLY A 386 7.04 5.92 12.54
C GLY A 386 5.92 5.01 12.04
N TYR A 387 6.25 3.93 11.33
CA TYR A 387 5.23 2.98 10.86
C TYR A 387 4.46 2.34 12.02
N LYS A 388 5.17 1.93 13.08
CA LYS A 388 4.55 1.41 14.32
C LYS A 388 3.68 2.44 15.03
N GLU A 389 4.04 3.71 14.96
CA GLU A 389 3.24 4.79 15.51
C GLU A 389 1.94 4.99 14.71
N ILE A 390 2.02 5.05 13.37
CA ILE A 390 0.85 5.16 12.48
C ILE A 390 -0.15 4.03 12.72
N LYS A 391 0.35 2.79 12.93
CA LYS A 391 -0.46 1.61 13.23
C LYS A 391 -1.38 1.78 14.46
N LYS A 392 -1.04 2.67 15.40
CA LYS A 392 -1.89 2.98 16.56
C LYS A 392 -3.15 3.76 16.17
N TYR A 393 -3.10 4.54 15.10
CA TYR A 393 -4.16 5.48 14.70
C TYR A 393 -4.95 5.02 13.47
N PHE A 394 -4.33 4.26 12.56
CA PHE A 394 -4.96 3.74 11.35
C PHE A 394 -4.91 2.23 11.29
N SER A 395 -6.05 1.61 10.97
CA SER A 395 -6.13 0.18 10.66
C SER A 395 -5.46 -0.18 9.34
N THR A 396 -5.30 0.79 8.44
CA THR A 396 -4.97 0.52 7.05
C THR A 396 -3.98 1.54 6.53
N TYR A 397 -2.86 1.02 6.06
CA TYR A 397 -1.86 1.73 5.29
C TYR A 397 -1.98 1.29 3.83
N SER A 398 -1.97 2.23 2.89
CA SER A 398 -2.11 1.92 1.46
C SER A 398 -0.95 2.53 0.69
N GLY A 399 0.07 1.76 0.31
CA GLY A 399 1.28 2.31 -0.32
C GLY A 399 2.42 1.31 -0.33
N GLN A 400 3.65 1.80 -0.42
CA GLN A 400 4.87 0.98 -0.31
C GLN A 400 5.41 0.99 1.12
N TYR A 401 6.22 0.00 1.47
CA TYR A 401 6.86 -0.08 2.79
C TYR A 401 8.35 0.20 2.67
N GLN A 402 8.82 1.24 3.36
CA GLN A 402 10.26 1.45 3.55
C GLN A 402 10.81 0.47 4.59
N ASN A 403 11.47 -0.59 4.10
CA ASN A 403 11.87 -1.72 4.93
C ASN A 403 13.25 -1.56 5.63
N SER A 404 13.87 -0.39 5.49
CA SER A 404 15.21 -0.08 6.00
C SER A 404 15.27 1.31 6.64
N ASP A 405 15.79 1.38 7.86
CA ASP A 405 16.03 2.64 8.57
C ASP A 405 17.38 3.28 8.18
N LYS A 406 18.17 2.63 7.30
CA LYS A 406 19.51 3.12 6.93
C LYS A 406 19.46 4.12 5.78
N LYS A 407 18.67 3.79 4.76
CA LYS A 407 18.53 4.49 3.48
C LYS A 407 17.14 4.20 2.93
N PHE A 408 16.60 5.11 2.13
CA PHE A 408 15.33 4.90 1.45
C PHE A 408 15.43 3.71 0.50
N THR A 409 14.44 2.83 0.62
CA THR A 409 14.21 1.67 -0.23
C THR A 409 12.76 1.28 -0.05
N SER A 410 12.12 0.75 -1.09
CA SER A 410 10.74 0.28 -1.00
C SER A 410 10.64 -1.22 -1.21
N SER A 411 9.73 -1.85 -0.47
CA SER A 411 9.32 -3.23 -0.67
C SER A 411 8.03 -3.31 -1.44
N LEU A 412 8.01 -4.23 -2.41
CA LEU A 412 6.84 -4.55 -3.21
C LEU A 412 6.27 -5.89 -2.78
N PHE A 413 4.98 -5.90 -2.43
CA PHE A 413 4.27 -7.12 -2.04
C PHE A 413 3.14 -7.41 -3.03
N PRO A 414 2.90 -8.68 -3.39
CA PRO A 414 1.79 -9.05 -4.27
C PRO A 414 0.46 -9.22 -3.52
N TYR A 415 0.44 -9.11 -2.19
CA TYR A 415 -0.75 -9.39 -1.36
C TYR A 415 -0.98 -8.31 -0.31
N VAL A 416 -2.24 -8.16 0.10
CA VAL A 416 -2.57 -7.44 1.34
C VAL A 416 -1.92 -8.17 2.53
N LEU A 417 -1.12 -7.45 3.30
CA LEU A 417 -0.52 -7.97 4.53
C LEU A 417 -1.38 -7.58 5.73
N ARG A 418 -1.55 -8.48 6.70
CA ARG A 418 -2.38 -8.26 7.89
C ARG A 418 -1.63 -8.61 9.17
N GLU A 419 -1.83 -7.81 10.21
CA GLU A 419 -1.28 -8.08 11.55
C GLU A 419 0.24 -8.32 11.57
N THR A 420 0.98 -7.56 10.74
CA THR A 420 2.45 -7.61 10.74
C THR A 420 3.02 -6.78 11.89
N GLU A 421 4.34 -6.70 12.04
CA GLU A 421 4.93 -5.84 13.05
C GLU A 421 4.54 -4.37 12.84
N HIS A 422 4.57 -3.91 11.58
CA HIS A 422 4.42 -2.50 11.21
C HIS A 422 3.00 -2.12 10.83
N PHE A 423 2.14 -3.07 10.43
CA PHE A 423 0.81 -2.76 9.90
C PHE A 423 -0.28 -3.63 10.53
N ASN A 424 -1.47 -3.04 10.75
CA ASN A 424 -2.69 -3.82 10.97
C ASN A 424 -3.18 -4.39 9.62
N LYS A 425 -3.14 -3.55 8.57
CA LYS A 425 -3.39 -3.91 7.17
C LYS A 425 -2.50 -3.04 6.27
N LEU A 426 -1.74 -3.66 5.38
CA LEU A 426 -1.02 -3.00 4.28
C LEU A 426 -1.67 -3.40 2.96
N ILE A 427 -2.21 -2.44 2.23
CA ILE A 427 -2.64 -2.61 0.83
C ILE A 427 -1.49 -2.13 -0.05
N PRO A 428 -0.78 -3.03 -0.76
CA PRO A 428 0.46 -2.65 -1.44
C PRO A 428 0.19 -1.88 -2.72
N GLU A 429 0.92 -0.79 -2.92
CA GLU A 429 1.11 -0.20 -4.24
C GLU A 429 2.31 -0.84 -4.93
N ASN A 430 2.13 -1.28 -6.17
CA ASN A 430 3.16 -2.04 -6.87
C ASN A 430 3.15 -1.93 -8.40
N LEU A 431 2.30 -1.05 -8.97
CA LEU A 431 2.26 -0.80 -10.41
C LEU A 431 2.98 0.50 -10.80
N GLY A 432 3.23 1.40 -9.85
CA GLY A 432 3.82 2.71 -10.08
C GLY A 432 2.78 3.74 -10.52
N TYR A 433 3.20 4.70 -11.36
CA TYR A 433 2.37 5.82 -11.78
C TYR A 433 2.60 6.26 -13.22
N PHE A 434 1.68 7.11 -13.70
CA PHE A 434 1.82 7.73 -15.01
C PHE A 434 2.77 8.94 -14.96
N GLU A 435 3.94 8.78 -15.57
CA GLU A 435 4.96 9.80 -15.77
C GLU A 435 4.68 10.50 -17.12
N PRO A 436 4.21 11.77 -17.15
CA PRO A 436 3.78 12.43 -18.39
C PRO A 436 4.88 12.61 -19.43
N ASP A 437 6.12 12.79 -18.97
CA ASP A 437 7.28 13.02 -19.84
C ASP A 437 7.90 11.70 -20.34
N ASN A 438 7.37 10.55 -19.91
CA ASN A 438 7.86 9.23 -20.26
C ASN A 438 6.88 8.54 -21.24
N PRO A 439 7.21 8.42 -22.54
CA PRO A 439 6.33 7.81 -23.53
C PRO A 439 6.06 6.32 -23.27
N LEU A 440 6.86 5.66 -22.45
CA LEU A 440 6.70 4.26 -22.06
C LEU A 440 6.00 4.08 -20.72
N SER A 441 5.46 5.15 -20.11
CA SER A 441 4.89 5.07 -18.78
C SER A 441 3.73 4.09 -18.67
N LEU A 442 2.79 4.10 -19.62
CA LEU A 442 1.69 3.13 -19.65
C LEU A 442 2.20 1.70 -19.82
N GLU A 443 3.19 1.48 -20.69
CA GLU A 443 3.80 0.16 -20.89
C GLU A 443 4.52 -0.34 -19.63
N LYS A 444 5.15 0.55 -18.86
CA LYS A 444 5.77 0.23 -17.57
C LYS A 444 4.72 -0.23 -16.54
N ILE A 445 3.56 0.43 -16.48
CA ILE A 445 2.42 0.02 -15.63
C ILE A 445 1.92 -1.37 -16.04
N LYS A 446 1.68 -1.59 -17.34
CA LYS A 446 1.25 -2.90 -17.88
C LYS A 446 2.25 -4.00 -17.57
N ARG A 447 3.54 -3.72 -17.73
CA ARG A 447 4.62 -4.66 -17.39
C ARG A 447 4.62 -5.01 -15.91
N ASN A 448 4.52 -4.02 -15.02
CA ASN A 448 4.45 -4.27 -13.58
C ASN A 448 3.19 -5.09 -13.22
N PHE A 449 2.06 -4.84 -13.90
CA PHE A 449 0.84 -5.64 -13.74
C PHE A 449 1.04 -7.10 -14.17
N ASN A 450 1.71 -7.34 -15.30
CA ASN A 450 2.05 -8.70 -15.76
C ASN A 450 2.95 -9.44 -14.77
N ILE A 451 3.84 -8.72 -14.07
CA ILE A 451 4.67 -9.30 -13.01
C ILE A 451 3.80 -9.65 -11.80
N ILE A 452 3.04 -8.70 -11.27
CA ILE A 452 2.25 -8.91 -10.04
C ILE A 452 1.16 -9.97 -10.23
N SER A 453 0.57 -10.05 -11.42
CA SER A 453 -0.45 -11.05 -11.76
C SER A 453 0.08 -12.48 -11.90
N LEU A 454 1.39 -12.71 -11.82
CA LEU A 454 1.95 -14.05 -11.65
C LEU A 454 1.52 -14.70 -10.34
N ALA A 455 1.18 -13.94 -9.30
CA ALA A 455 0.67 -14.46 -8.04
C ALA A 455 -0.86 -14.58 -8.06
N LYS A 456 -1.43 -15.72 -7.64
CA LYS A 456 -2.87 -15.90 -7.55
C LYS A 456 -3.49 -14.99 -6.48
N GLY A 457 -4.64 -14.41 -6.75
CA GLY A 457 -5.34 -13.53 -5.79
C GLY A 457 -4.49 -12.33 -5.37
N TYR A 458 -3.67 -11.83 -6.30
CA TYR A 458 -2.83 -10.67 -6.09
C TYR A 458 -3.65 -9.43 -5.76
N THR A 459 -3.00 -8.47 -5.10
CA THR A 459 -3.48 -7.11 -4.93
C THR A 459 -2.50 -6.15 -5.56
N ALA A 460 -3.00 -5.25 -6.40
CA ALA A 460 -2.19 -4.31 -7.14
C ALA A 460 -2.68 -2.86 -6.97
N GLY A 461 -1.76 -1.92 -7.07
CA GLY A 461 -2.05 -0.50 -6.89
C GLY A 461 -1.31 0.36 -7.89
N VAL A 462 -2.05 1.24 -8.56
CA VAL A 462 -1.51 2.31 -9.42
C VAL A 462 -1.92 3.66 -8.85
N PHE A 463 -1.06 4.66 -9.00
CA PHE A 463 -1.45 6.03 -8.73
C PHE A 463 -1.33 6.95 -9.95
N TYR A 464 -2.10 8.03 -9.88
CA TYR A 464 -2.22 9.03 -10.93
C TYR A 464 -2.24 10.42 -10.29
N HIS A 465 -1.31 11.27 -10.67
CA HIS A 465 -1.21 12.60 -10.06
C HIS A 465 -2.41 13.49 -10.40
N SER A 466 -2.94 14.16 -9.39
CA SER A 466 -4.15 15.01 -9.50
C SER A 466 -4.04 16.20 -10.46
N TYR A 467 -2.84 16.59 -10.89
CA TYR A 467 -2.62 17.69 -11.83
C TYR A 467 -2.59 17.26 -13.30
N LEU A 468 -2.59 15.96 -13.59
CA LEU A 468 -2.51 15.44 -14.95
C LEU A 468 -3.86 15.51 -15.67
N SER A 469 -3.84 15.46 -17.00
CA SER A 469 -5.06 15.53 -17.80
C SER A 469 -5.89 14.24 -17.74
N LEU A 470 -7.22 14.34 -17.89
CA LEU A 470 -8.11 13.17 -17.92
C LEU A 470 -7.75 12.12 -18.99
N LYS A 471 -7.08 12.50 -20.08
CA LYS A 471 -6.78 11.61 -21.21
C LYS A 471 -6.04 10.34 -20.76
N ASN A 472 -4.91 10.47 -20.07
CA ASN A 472 -4.07 9.30 -19.77
C ASN A 472 -4.68 8.46 -18.63
N LEU A 473 -5.50 9.08 -17.76
CA LEU A 473 -6.30 8.34 -16.79
C LEU A 473 -7.27 7.36 -17.47
N LYS A 474 -7.91 7.78 -18.58
CA LYS A 474 -8.78 6.91 -19.37
C LYS A 474 -8.03 5.70 -19.94
N GLU A 475 -6.83 5.91 -20.48
CA GLU A 475 -6.01 4.82 -21.04
C GLU A 475 -5.64 3.76 -19.98
N ILE A 476 -5.35 4.19 -18.75
CA ILE A 476 -5.09 3.29 -17.61
C ILE A 476 -6.36 2.52 -17.22
N VAL A 477 -7.48 3.22 -17.11
CA VAL A 477 -8.78 2.62 -16.78
C VAL A 477 -9.21 1.59 -17.84
N GLU A 478 -9.08 1.94 -19.12
CA GLU A 478 -9.40 1.05 -20.24
C GLU A 478 -8.57 -0.23 -20.17
N PHE A 479 -7.26 -0.12 -19.94
CA PHE A 479 -6.39 -1.29 -19.76
C PHE A 479 -6.90 -2.23 -18.67
N PHE A 480 -7.25 -1.71 -17.48
CA PHE A 480 -7.70 -2.55 -16.37
C PHE A 480 -9.10 -3.13 -16.57
N LYS A 481 -9.99 -2.44 -17.28
CA LYS A 481 -11.31 -2.98 -17.64
C LYS A 481 -11.24 -4.15 -18.62
N GLU A 482 -10.14 -4.27 -19.38
CA GLU A 482 -9.86 -5.41 -20.25
C GLU A 482 -9.30 -6.63 -19.50
N GLN A 483 -8.88 -6.45 -18.24
CA GLN A 483 -8.36 -7.53 -17.40
C GLN A 483 -9.45 -8.14 -16.53
N ASP A 484 -9.30 -9.41 -16.13
CA ASP A 484 -10.18 -10.02 -15.13
C ASP A 484 -9.75 -9.63 -13.71
N VAL A 485 -10.11 -8.40 -13.32
CA VAL A 485 -9.78 -7.82 -12.02
C VAL A 485 -10.99 -7.21 -11.32
N GLU A 486 -10.91 -7.09 -10.00
CA GLU A 486 -11.88 -6.37 -9.17
C GLU A 486 -11.28 -5.03 -8.72
N PHE A 487 -12.00 -3.93 -8.91
CA PHE A 487 -11.62 -2.64 -8.33
C PHE A 487 -11.97 -2.59 -6.85
N ILE A 488 -10.98 -2.29 -6.00
CA ILE A 488 -11.14 -2.17 -4.56
C ILE A 488 -11.87 -0.86 -4.24
N ASP A 489 -13.05 -0.98 -3.64
CA ASP A 489 -13.64 0.13 -2.88
C ASP A 489 -13.17 0.06 -1.43
N LEU A 490 -12.31 1.00 -1.05
CA LEU A 490 -11.79 1.06 0.31
C LEU A 490 -12.90 1.26 1.35
N LYS A 491 -14.06 1.84 0.99
CA LYS A 491 -15.22 1.96 1.91
C LYS A 491 -15.88 0.61 2.22
N ASN A 492 -15.71 -0.39 1.36
CA ASN A 492 -16.21 -1.75 1.60
C ASN A 492 -15.34 -2.50 2.60
N GLU A 493 -14.05 -2.18 2.68
CA GLU A 493 -13.11 -2.76 3.62
C GLU A 493 -13.39 -2.34 5.06
N ASP A 494 -13.15 -3.25 6.01
CA ASP A 494 -13.20 -2.97 7.44
C ASP A 494 -11.99 -2.12 7.83
N ASN A 495 -12.20 -0.79 7.89
CA ASN A 495 -11.17 0.16 8.29
C ASN A 495 -11.62 0.95 9.51
N TRP A 496 -10.67 1.32 10.36
CA TRP A 496 -10.87 2.22 11.48
C TRP A 496 -9.75 3.25 11.56
N VAL A 497 -10.12 4.45 11.97
CA VAL A 497 -9.23 5.53 12.35
C VAL A 497 -9.61 5.99 13.75
N LYS A 498 -8.63 6.10 14.65
CA LYS A 498 -8.84 6.49 16.04
C LYS A 498 -7.76 7.48 16.45
N TRP A 499 -8.17 8.66 16.91
CA TRP A 499 -7.26 9.67 17.43
C TRP A 499 -7.99 10.55 18.45
N GLU A 500 -7.55 10.54 19.71
CA GLU A 500 -8.25 11.17 20.85
C GLU A 500 -9.77 10.84 20.88
N ASP A 501 -10.61 11.85 20.61
CA ASP A 501 -12.07 11.81 20.59
C ASP A 501 -12.66 11.65 19.18
N ILE A 502 -11.81 11.40 18.18
CA ILE A 502 -12.19 11.16 16.77
C ILE A 502 -12.16 9.66 16.50
N SER A 503 -13.26 9.15 15.97
CA SER A 503 -13.36 7.79 15.43
C SER A 503 -14.03 7.83 14.06
N ILE A 504 -13.40 7.18 13.09
CA ILE A 504 -13.91 6.99 11.72
C ILE A 504 -13.86 5.50 11.43
N GLU A 505 -14.95 4.92 10.93
CA GLU A 505 -15.02 3.52 10.55
C GLU A 505 -15.63 3.41 9.16
N SER A 506 -15.10 2.52 8.32
CA SER A 506 -15.74 2.15 7.07
C SER A 506 -16.01 0.65 7.02
N LYS A 507 -17.15 0.27 6.45
CA LYS A 507 -17.50 -1.13 6.17
C LYS A 507 -18.72 -1.17 5.25
N ASN A 508 -18.75 -2.12 4.31
CA ASN A 508 -19.88 -2.33 3.39
C ASN A 508 -20.29 -1.06 2.60
N GLY A 509 -19.36 -0.16 2.34
CA GLY A 509 -19.57 1.05 1.56
C GLY A 509 -19.96 2.28 2.39
N ASP A 510 -20.28 2.08 3.67
CA ASP A 510 -20.67 3.15 4.58
C ASP A 510 -19.46 3.68 5.37
N ILE A 511 -19.44 5.00 5.62
CA ILE A 511 -18.51 5.65 6.56
C ILE A 511 -19.29 6.13 7.77
N LYS A 512 -18.91 5.67 8.96
CA LYS A 512 -19.42 6.13 10.25
C LYS A 512 -18.39 7.01 10.93
N VAL A 513 -18.83 8.15 11.44
CA VAL A 513 -17.93 9.15 12.03
C VAL A 513 -18.47 9.58 13.39
N ASN A 514 -17.62 9.56 14.40
CA ASN A 514 -17.94 10.01 15.75
C ASN A 514 -16.86 10.99 16.24
N PHE A 515 -17.27 12.21 16.58
CA PHE A 515 -16.42 13.22 17.23
C PHE A 515 -17.29 14.31 17.89
N PRO A 516 -16.77 15.03 18.90
CA PRO A 516 -17.45 16.18 19.49
C PRO A 516 -17.61 17.34 18.48
N LYS A 517 -18.78 17.42 17.82
CA LYS A 517 -19.04 18.39 16.75
C LYS A 517 -18.75 19.84 17.17
N ASP A 518 -19.01 20.21 18.43
CA ASP A 518 -18.80 21.59 18.89
C ASP A 518 -17.31 21.95 19.10
N LYS A 519 -16.43 20.95 19.26
CA LYS A 519 -14.96 21.14 19.32
C LYS A 519 -14.36 21.43 17.94
N TYR A 520 -14.96 20.89 16.88
CA TYR A 520 -14.38 20.86 15.53
C TYR A 520 -15.20 21.62 14.46
N LYS A 521 -16.34 22.24 14.80
CA LYS A 521 -17.10 23.10 13.88
C LYS A 521 -16.28 24.35 13.50
N ILE A 522 -16.37 24.72 12.22
CA ILE A 522 -15.95 26.04 11.74
C ILE A 522 -16.84 27.09 12.43
N LYS A 523 -16.25 27.93 13.30
CA LYS A 523 -16.87 29.22 13.66
C LYS A 523 -16.81 30.07 12.39
N VAL A 524 -17.95 30.29 11.74
CA VAL A 524 -18.05 31.18 10.58
C VAL A 524 -17.69 32.59 11.03
N ASP A 525 -16.43 32.97 10.85
CA ASP A 525 -15.96 34.31 11.17
C ASP A 525 -16.33 35.24 10.00
N SER A 526 -17.52 35.83 10.10
CA SER A 526 -18.06 36.82 9.15
C SER A 526 -17.17 38.06 8.94
N SER A 527 -16.08 38.21 9.70
CA SER A 527 -15.09 39.27 9.53
C SER A 527 -14.15 39.05 8.32
N LYS A 528 -13.81 37.80 7.96
CA LYS A 528 -12.92 37.50 6.82
C LYS A 528 -13.56 37.77 5.46
N GLU A 529 -14.87 37.55 5.31
CA GLU A 529 -15.61 37.93 4.09
C GLU A 529 -15.63 39.45 3.86
N LYS A 530 -15.75 40.24 4.94
CA LYS A 530 -15.67 41.71 4.85
C LYS A 530 -14.29 42.19 4.41
N ASN A 531 -13.21 41.55 4.87
CA ASN A 531 -11.85 41.91 4.45
C ASN A 531 -11.55 41.53 2.99
N LYS A 532 -12.02 40.37 2.49
CA LYS A 532 -11.93 40.04 1.05
C LYS A 532 -12.69 41.05 0.19
N SER A 533 -13.87 41.50 0.63
CA SER A 533 -14.65 42.57 -0.03
C SER A 533 -13.91 43.92 -0.02
N PHE A 534 -13.18 44.23 1.04
CA PHE A 534 -12.42 45.48 1.15
C PHE A 534 -11.17 45.49 0.27
N ILE A 535 -10.40 44.39 0.26
CA ILE A 535 -9.19 44.24 -0.59
C ILE A 535 -9.57 44.23 -2.08
N SER A 536 -10.67 43.57 -2.46
CA SER A 536 -11.12 43.60 -3.87
C SER A 536 -11.54 45.00 -4.32
N LYS A 537 -12.17 45.79 -3.45
CA LYS A 537 -12.48 47.20 -3.71
C LYS A 537 -11.23 48.05 -3.89
N ILE A 538 -10.18 47.83 -3.07
CA ILE A 538 -8.89 48.52 -3.22
C ILE A 538 -8.23 48.17 -4.56
N ASN A 539 -8.21 46.89 -4.94
CA ASN A 539 -7.60 46.46 -6.20
C ASN A 539 -8.32 47.05 -7.43
N VAL A 540 -9.64 47.17 -7.40
CA VAL A 540 -10.42 47.84 -8.46
C VAL A 540 -10.10 49.33 -8.54
N VAL A 541 -9.90 49.99 -7.40
CA VAL A 541 -9.49 51.42 -7.36
C VAL A 541 -8.08 51.59 -7.93
N ILE A 542 -7.13 50.74 -7.56
CA ILE A 542 -5.77 50.74 -8.09
C ILE A 542 -5.77 50.51 -9.60
N MET A 543 -6.53 49.53 -10.11
CA MET A 543 -6.64 49.30 -11.56
C MET A 543 -7.19 50.50 -12.32
N ARG A 544 -8.16 51.23 -11.76
CA ARG A 544 -8.68 52.47 -12.37
C ARG A 544 -7.63 53.57 -12.40
N ILE A 545 -6.85 53.73 -11.32
CA ILE A 545 -5.75 54.70 -11.26
C ILE A 545 -4.70 54.36 -12.33
N VAL A 546 -4.27 53.11 -12.42
CA VAL A 546 -3.30 52.65 -13.43
C VAL A 546 -3.83 52.89 -14.84
N ALA A 547 -5.09 52.57 -15.12
CA ALA A 547 -5.70 52.80 -16.43
C ALA A 547 -5.72 54.29 -16.81
N ILE A 548 -6.01 55.18 -15.86
CA ILE A 548 -5.96 56.64 -16.06
C ILE A 548 -4.53 57.09 -16.39
N PHE A 549 -3.53 56.62 -15.64
CA PHE A 549 -2.12 56.92 -15.91
C PHE A 549 -1.68 56.43 -17.28
N CYS A 550 -2.07 55.22 -17.69
CA CYS A 550 -1.80 54.70 -19.03
C CYS A 550 -2.47 55.57 -20.11
N MET A 551 -3.70 56.04 -19.88
CA MET A 551 -4.40 56.93 -20.82
C MET A 551 -3.72 58.29 -20.94
N ILE A 552 -3.30 58.90 -19.82
CA ILE A 552 -2.53 60.15 -19.81
C ILE A 552 -1.21 59.95 -20.55
N PHE A 553 -0.49 58.87 -20.27
CA PHE A 553 0.77 58.57 -20.94
C PHE A 553 0.58 58.36 -22.44
N PHE A 554 -0.50 57.70 -22.85
CA PHE A 554 -0.86 57.52 -24.26
C PHE A 554 -1.20 58.85 -24.95
N ILE A 555 -1.93 59.75 -24.27
CA ILE A 555 -2.23 61.10 -24.79
C ILE A 555 -0.95 61.92 -24.92
N LEU A 556 -0.06 61.89 -23.91
CA LEU A 556 1.24 62.57 -23.95
C LEU A 556 2.13 62.00 -25.06
N PHE A 557 2.13 60.69 -25.26
CA PHE A 557 2.83 60.02 -26.35
C PHE A 557 2.32 60.47 -27.72
N LEU A 558 0.99 60.53 -27.91
CA LEU A 558 0.37 61.04 -29.13
C LEU A 558 0.68 62.53 -29.35
N GLN A 559 0.66 63.36 -28.30
CA GLN A 559 1.03 64.77 -28.37
C GLN A 559 2.51 64.96 -28.70
N SER A 560 3.41 64.16 -28.10
CA SER A 560 4.84 64.15 -28.44
C SER A 560 5.06 63.76 -29.89
N LYS A 561 4.39 62.69 -30.36
CA LYS A 561 4.46 62.25 -31.75
C LYS A 561 3.95 63.31 -32.73
N LYS A 562 2.90 64.06 -32.36
CA LYS A 562 2.36 65.17 -33.16
C LYS A 562 3.30 66.39 -33.14
N LYS A 563 3.99 66.64 -32.03
CA LYS A 563 5.01 67.70 -31.89
C LYS A 563 6.28 67.37 -32.67
N ASP A 564 6.68 66.10 -32.71
CA ASP A 564 7.79 65.61 -33.53
C ASP A 564 7.45 65.61 -35.03
N GLN A 565 6.21 65.26 -35.41
CA GLN A 565 5.72 65.44 -36.78
C GLN A 565 5.71 66.92 -37.20
N ASN A 566 5.31 67.83 -36.30
CA ASN A 566 5.36 69.28 -36.56
C ASN A 566 6.80 69.84 -36.56
N LYS A 567 7.76 69.18 -35.92
CA LYS A 567 9.20 69.51 -36.00
C LYS A 567 9.84 69.07 -37.32
N PHE A 568 9.29 68.05 -37.97
CA PHE A 568 9.71 67.61 -39.31
C PHE A 568 8.93 68.30 -40.46
N LEU A 569 7.84 69.02 -40.16
CA LEU A 569 6.94 69.64 -41.16
C LEU A 569 6.63 71.14 -40.93
N GLY A 570 7.45 71.89 -40.19
CA GLY A 570 7.57 73.35 -40.32
C GLY A 570 8.89 73.68 -41.04
N ARG A 571 8.96 74.49 -42.10
CA ARG A 571 8.73 75.94 -42.09
C ARG A 571 9.39 76.65 -40.91
#